data_AF-A0A3D4UTN3-F1
#
_entry.id   AF-A0A3D4UTN3-F1
#
_cell.length_a   1.000
_cell.length_b   1.000
_cell.length_c   1.000
_cell.angle_alpha   90.00
_cell.angle_beta   90.00
_cell.angle_gamma   90.00
#
_symmetry.space_group_name_H-M   'P 1'
#
loop_
_entity.id
_entity.type
_entity.pdbx_description
1 polymer ?
#
loop_
_entity_poly.entity_id
_entity_poly.type
_entity_poly.pdbx_seq_one_letter_code
_entity_poly.pdbx_strand_id
1 'polypeptide(L)' 'MKKTIGQIMGAGGLIGVIYYGYMYFQDSESFEAFGADVAVSTGDYVPVLISAVVMLAGIIIAKSK' A
#
# COMPACT_ATOMS: atom_id res chain seq x y z
N MET A 1 25.47 3.16 6.77
CA MET A 1 24.30 3.57 7.59
C MET A 1 23.10 3.98 6.74
N LYS A 2 23.20 5.03 5.90
CA LYS A 2 22.09 5.48 5.04
C LYS A 2 21.52 4.38 4.13
N LYS A 3 22.40 3.58 3.50
CA LYS A 3 22.00 2.42 2.68
C LYS A 3 21.17 1.39 3.44
N THR A 4 21.63 0.99 4.64
CA THR A 4 20.92 0.04 5.51
C THR A 4 19.57 0.59 5.96
N ILE A 5 19.50 1.86 6.35
CA ILE A 5 18.25 2.54 6.73
C ILE A 5 17.28 2.56 5.54
N GLY A 6 17.75 2.94 4.35
CA GLY A 6 16.94 2.95 3.14
C GLY A 6 16.42 1.56 2.76
N GLN A 7 17.25 0.51 2.91
CA GLN A 7 16.84 -0.88 2.67
C GLN A 7 15.76 -1.34 3.66
N ILE A 8 15.90 -1.04 4.96
CA ILE A 8 14.91 -1.39 5.97
C ILE A 8 13.60 -0.63 5.73
N MET A 9 13.67 0.67 5.46
CA MET A 9 12.49 1.48 5.13
C MET A 9 11.80 0.99 3.86
N GLY A 10 12.58 0.67 2.82
CA GLY A 10 12.07 0.14 1.55
C GLY A 10 11.36 -1.20 1.74
N ALA A 11 11.98 -2.11 2.49
CA ALA A 11 11.41 -3.42 2.81
C ALA A 11 10.14 -3.29 3.66
N GLY A 12 10.14 -2.42 4.68
CA GLY A 12 8.97 -2.14 5.52
C GLY A 12 7.81 -1.54 4.73
N GLY A 13 8.09 -0.58 3.84
CA GLY A 13 7.09 -0.02 2.93
C GLY A 13 6.52 -1.06 1.98
N LEU A 14 7.35 -1.95 1.43
CA LEU A 14 6.89 -3.05 0.57
C LEU A 14 5.96 -4.02 1.32
N ILE A 15 6.33 -4.41 2.55
CA ILE A 15 5.47 -5.24 3.40
C ILE A 15 4.13 -4.53 3.67
N GLY A 16 4.17 -3.23 3.96
CA GLY A 16 2.96 -2.41 4.15
C GLY A 16 2.06 -2.41 2.91
N VAL A 17 2.61 -2.21 1.71
CA VAL A 17 1.83 -2.23 0.46
C VAL A 17 1.14 -3.58 0.28
N ILE A 18 1.85 -4.69 0.52
CA ILE A 18 1.28 -6.03 0.38
C ILE A 18 0.16 -6.25 1.41
N TYR A 19 0.42 -5.94 2.68
CA TYR A 19 -0.51 -6.19 3.78
C TYR A 19 -1.77 -5.33 3.68
N TYR A 20 -1.62 -4.02 3.56
CA TYR A 20 -2.76 -3.10 3.45
C TYR A 20 -3.48 -3.25 2.10
N GLY A 21 -2.75 -3.56 1.03
CA GLY A 21 -3.36 -3.85 -0.27
C GLY A 21 -4.26 -5.08 -0.19
N TYR A 22 -3.81 -6.13 0.49
CA TYR A 22 -4.63 -7.32 0.74
C TYR A 22 -5.87 -6.99 1.58
N MET A 23 -5.74 -6.23 2.67
CA MET A 23 -6.90 -5.81 3.48
C MET A 23 -7.88 -4.97 2.67
N TYR A 24 -7.40 -4.02 1.87
CA TYR A 24 -8.23 -3.19 1.00
C TYR A 24 -9.06 -4.03 0.01
N PHE A 25 -8.46 -5.08 -0.57
CA PHE A 25 -9.19 -6.00 -1.44
C PHE A 25 -10.20 -6.87 -0.70
N GLN A 26 -9.93 -7.23 0.56
CA GLN A 26 -10.89 -7.98 1.38
C GLN A 26 -12.07 -7.14 1.86
N ASP A 27 -11.86 -5.84 2.10
CA ASP A 27 -12.91 -4.90 2.54
C ASP A 27 -13.79 -4.38 1.38
N SER A 28 -13.62 -4.92 0.18
CA SER A 28 -14.47 -4.58 -0.97
C SER A 28 -15.78 -5.35 -0.90
N GLU A 29 -16.81 -4.73 -0.30
CA GLU A 29 -18.19 -5.23 -0.34
C GLU A 29 -18.80 -4.98 -1.73
N SER A 30 -19.34 -6.03 -2.35
CA SER A 30 -20.13 -5.94 -3.58
C SER A 30 -21.59 -5.64 -3.23
N PHE A 31 -22.11 -4.49 -3.64
CA PHE A 31 -23.52 -4.14 -3.47
C PHE A 31 -24.25 -4.22 -4.82
N GLU A 32 -25.37 -4.95 -4.86
CA GLU A 32 -26.27 -4.97 -6.01
C GLU A 32 -27.20 -3.76 -5.91
N ALA A 33 -27.01 -2.76 -6.79
CA ALA A 33 -27.85 -1.57 -6.87
C ALA A 33 -28.60 -1.58 -8.20
N PHE A 34 -29.93 -1.61 -8.15
CA PHE A 34 -30.79 -1.60 -9.35
C PHE A 34 -30.57 -2.78 -10.34
N GLY A 35 -30.12 -3.94 -9.86
CA GLY A 35 -29.86 -5.11 -10.72
C GLY A 35 -28.56 -4.99 -11.55
N ALA A 36 -27.71 -4.02 -11.21
CA ALA A 36 -26.34 -3.92 -11.67
C ALA A 36 -25.40 -4.09 -10.48
N ASP A 37 -24.37 -4.93 -10.63
CA ASP A 37 -23.30 -5.07 -9.65
C ASP A 37 -22.49 -3.77 -9.63
N VAL A 38 -22.76 -2.91 -8.64
CA VAL A 38 -21.97 -1.69 -8.40
C VAL A 38 -21.02 -1.99 -7.26
N ALA A 39 -19.82 -2.44 -7.61
CA ALA A 39 -18.73 -2.59 -6.66
C ALA A 39 -18.23 -1.21 -6.23
N VAL A 40 -18.78 -0.68 -5.13
CA VAL A 40 -18.20 0.48 -4.45
C VAL A 40 -17.12 -0.04 -3.54
N SER A 41 -15.86 0.26 -3.84
CA SER A 41 -14.75 -0.13 -2.97
C SER A 41 -14.81 0.72 -1.69
N THR A 42 -15.33 0.11 -0.62
CA THR A 42 -15.43 0.73 0.72
C THR A 42 -14.09 0.69 1.47
N GLY A 43 -13.10 -0.06 0.97
CA GLY A 43 -11.79 -0.18 1.60
C GLY A 43 -11.06 1.16 1.73
N ASP A 44 -10.36 1.37 2.84
CA ASP A 44 -9.49 2.53 3.01
C ASP A 44 -8.15 2.29 2.29
N TYR A 45 -7.90 3.05 1.22
CA TYR A 45 -6.67 2.95 0.43
C TYR A 45 -5.51 3.81 1.00
N VAL A 46 -5.78 4.68 1.99
CA VAL A 46 -4.76 5.59 2.55
C VAL A 46 -3.56 4.82 3.13
N PRO A 47 -3.72 3.72 3.89
CA PRO A 47 -2.59 2.93 4.40
C PRO A 47 -1.71 2.33 3.30
N VAL A 48 -2.31 1.97 2.16
CA VAL A 48 -1.60 1.46 0.97
C VAL A 48 -0.72 2.56 0.38
N LEU A 49 -1.29 3.76 0.21
CA LEU A 49 -0.56 4.91 -0.32
C LEU A 49 0.61 5.34 0.58
N ILE A 50 0.40 5.42 1.90
CA ILE A 50 1.47 5.75 2.84
C ILE A 50 2.61 4.73 2.73
N SER A 51 2.27 3.44 2.69
CA SER A 51 3.25 2.36 2.56
C SER A 51 4.04 2.45 1.24
N ALA A 52 3.36 2.79 0.14
CA ALA A 52 4.00 2.99 -1.16
C ALA A 52 4.98 4.18 -1.14
N VAL A 53 4.61 5.30 -0.52
CA VAL A 53 5.48 6.47 -0.36
C VAL A 53 6.71 6.12 0.50
N VAL A 54 6.52 5.39 1.61
CA VAL A 54 7.64 4.93 2.46
C VAL A 54 8.57 4.00 1.70
N MET A 55 8.02 3.08 0.88
CA MET A 55 8.82 2.20 0.02
C MET A 55 9.69 3.01 -0.94
N LEU A 56 9.10 3.97 -1.66
CA LEU A 56 9.80 4.82 -2.62
C LEU A 56 10.87 5.67 -1.93
N ALA A 57 10.56 6.28 -0.78
CA ALA A 57 11.52 7.04 0.01
C ALA A 57 12.71 6.16 0.45
N GLY A 58 12.45 4.94 0.91
CA GLY A 58 13.47 3.96 1.27
C GLY A 58 14.39 3.62 0.09
N ILE A 59 13.82 3.38 -1.10
CA ILE A 59 14.57 3.12 -2.34
C ILE A 59 15.46 4.32 -2.71
N ILE A 60 14.91 5.54 -2.65
CA ILE A 60 15.66 6.77 -2.96
C ILE A 60 16.84 6.94 -1.99
N ILE A 61 16.60 6.77 -0.69
CA ILE A 61 17.65 6.88 0.34
C ILE A 61 18.71 5.79 0.15
N ALA A 62 18.32 4.56 -0.17
CA ALA A 62 19.25 3.45 -0.42
C ALA A 62 20.12 3.66 -1.67
N LYS A 63 19.60 4.38 -2.68
CA LYS A 63 20.32 4.73 -3.91
C LYS A 63 21.12 6.03 -3.81
N SER A 64 20.83 6.88 -2.83
CA SER A 64 21.61 8.09 -2.58
C SER A 64 23.01 7.72 -2.08
N LYS A 65 24.06 8.33 -2.68
CA LYS A 65 25.46 8.12 -2.30
C LYS A 65 25.72 8.47 -0.83
#